data_AF-A0AAV7G057-F1
#
_entry.id   AF-A0AAV7G057-F1
#
_cell.length_a   1.000
_cell.length_b   1.000
_cell.length_c   1.000
_cell.angle_alpha   90.00
_cell.angle_beta   90.00
_cell.angle_gamma   90.00
#
_symmetry.space_group_name_H-M   'P 1'
#
loop_
_entity.id
_entity.type
_entity.pdbx_description
1 polymer ?
#
loop_
_entity_poly.entity_id
_entity_poly.type
_entity_poly.pdbx_seq_one_letter_code
_entity_poly.pdbx_strand_id
1 'polypeptide(L)'
;MSPALNIKFFCLVVLYVSRWPCLHTAATVVNQLPGFQGLLPFRLETGYVMVDKRIGTELFYYFVESENEPSKDPLLLWLTGGPGCSSFYGLYEEIGPMRFNRIRYNGTLPTLNYHPYTWTKIFNIIFLDWPTGTGFSFSEHFEYQILDDYQSINQIHTFLKQWLVDHPNFLLNPFYVGGDSYGGKMATLVSYKIAQGIEAFDQPLINFKGYLIGNPRTGIDEIDINPRVAHAYELGIISHELKELIERHCVGEDYLLPRTALCTAHLKVFQKVI
;
A
#
# COMPACT_ATOMS: atom_id res chain seq x y z
N MET A 1 -54.73 47.67 -30.44
CA MET A 1 -53.29 47.90 -30.59
C MET A 1 -52.68 47.84 -29.21
N SER A 2 -52.09 46.70 -28.85
CA SER A 2 -51.53 46.43 -27.52
C SER A 2 -50.00 46.30 -27.69
N PRO A 3 -49.16 46.97 -26.87
CA PRO A 3 -47.72 46.85 -27.04
C PRO A 3 -47.23 45.57 -26.36
N ALA A 4 -46.46 44.77 -27.09
CA ALA A 4 -45.78 43.60 -26.57
C ALA A 4 -44.57 44.03 -25.72
N LEU A 5 -44.56 43.60 -24.46
CA LEU A 5 -43.46 43.81 -23.51
C LEU A 5 -42.35 42.78 -23.79
N ASN A 6 -41.22 43.24 -24.32
CA ASN A 6 -40.06 42.40 -24.63
C ASN A 6 -39.11 42.35 -23.41
N ILE A 7 -39.22 41.31 -22.58
CA ILE A 7 -38.31 41.08 -21.45
C ILE A 7 -37.13 40.23 -21.96
N LYS A 8 -35.95 40.83 -22.07
CA LYS A 8 -34.70 40.12 -22.35
C LYS A 8 -34.18 39.47 -21.07
N PHE A 9 -34.14 38.15 -21.03
CA PHE A 9 -33.55 37.36 -19.95
C PHE A 9 -32.02 37.41 -20.08
N PHE A 10 -31.34 38.05 -19.13
CA PHE A 10 -29.88 38.07 -19.08
C PHE A 10 -29.43 36.89 -18.19
N CYS A 11 -28.95 35.80 -18.81
CA CYS A 11 -28.35 34.69 -18.08
C CYS A 11 -26.98 35.10 -17.54
N LEU A 12 -26.93 35.47 -16.27
CA LEU A 12 -25.69 35.61 -15.51
C LEU A 12 -25.11 34.22 -15.23
N VAL A 13 -24.10 33.83 -16.01
CA VAL A 13 -23.28 32.65 -15.70
C VAL A 13 -22.34 33.03 -14.55
N VAL A 14 -22.75 32.68 -13.33
CA VAL A 14 -21.88 32.75 -12.16
C VAL A 14 -20.89 31.60 -12.27
N LEU A 15 -19.66 31.89 -12.72
CA LEU A 15 -18.54 30.98 -12.60
C LEU A 15 -18.21 30.83 -11.11
N TYR A 16 -18.77 29.80 -10.48
CA TYR A 16 -18.29 29.31 -9.19
C TYR A 16 -16.87 28.77 -9.41
N VAL A 17 -15.87 29.64 -9.22
CA VAL A 17 -14.51 29.19 -8.98
C VAL A 17 -14.54 28.58 -7.59
N SER A 18 -14.82 27.28 -7.50
CA SER A 18 -14.55 26.53 -6.29
C SER A 18 -13.05 26.62 -6.04
N ARG A 19 -12.63 27.54 -5.17
CA ARG A 19 -11.31 27.48 -4.54
C ARG A 19 -11.32 26.22 -3.70
N TRP A 20 -10.98 25.09 -4.31
CA TRP A 20 -10.50 23.96 -3.55
C TRP A 20 -9.29 24.49 -2.78
N PRO A 21 -9.30 24.42 -1.44
CA PRO A 21 -8.11 24.77 -0.69
C PRO A 21 -7.00 23.87 -1.23
N CYS A 22 -5.99 24.49 -1.85
CA CYS A 22 -4.78 23.82 -2.26
C CYS A 22 -4.17 23.25 -0.97
N LEU A 23 -4.46 21.98 -0.69
CA LEU A 23 -3.65 21.19 0.22
C LEU A 23 -2.29 21.14 -0.46
N HIS A 24 -1.31 21.86 0.11
CA HIS A 24 0.05 21.79 -0.40
C HIS A 24 0.60 20.41 -0.08
N THR A 25 0.53 19.48 -1.04
CA THR A 25 1.37 18.30 -1.01
C THR A 25 2.81 18.73 -1.24
N ALA A 26 3.68 18.44 -0.27
CA ALA A 26 5.10 18.66 -0.42
C ALA A 26 5.70 17.52 -1.27
N ALA A 27 5.56 17.62 -2.59
CA ALA A 27 6.16 16.69 -3.55
C ALA A 27 7.54 17.19 -3.97
N THR A 28 8.52 16.29 -4.02
CA THR A 28 9.88 16.57 -4.45
C THR A 28 10.35 15.50 -5.43
N VAL A 29 10.80 15.95 -6.61
CA VAL A 29 11.42 15.07 -7.61
C VAL A 29 12.86 14.81 -7.20
N VAL A 30 13.21 13.53 -7.11
CA VAL A 30 14.54 13.06 -6.74
C VAL A 30 15.29 12.68 -8.01
N ASN A 31 16.32 13.46 -8.36
CA ASN A 31 17.15 13.20 -9.54
C ASN A 31 18.40 12.37 -9.23
N GLN A 32 18.83 12.37 -7.96
CA GLN A 32 20.03 11.69 -7.48
C GLN A 32 19.79 11.16 -6.07
N LEU A 33 20.35 9.98 -5.77
CA LEU A 33 20.29 9.36 -4.45
C LEU A 33 21.71 9.01 -3.97
N PRO A 34 22.03 9.22 -2.68
CA PRO A 34 23.27 8.73 -2.11
C PRO A 34 23.43 7.23 -2.38
N GLY A 35 24.60 6.83 -2.87
CA GLY A 35 24.89 5.44 -3.22
C GLY A 35 24.45 5.01 -4.62
N PHE A 36 23.61 5.78 -5.33
CA PHE A 36 23.30 5.53 -6.74
C PHE A 36 24.24 6.36 -7.63
N GLN A 37 24.95 5.71 -8.55
CA GLN A 37 25.92 6.41 -9.40
C GLN A 37 25.23 7.20 -10.52
N GLY A 38 25.35 8.53 -10.49
CA GLY A 38 24.82 9.41 -11.53
C GLY A 38 23.37 9.82 -11.31
N LEU A 39 22.71 10.27 -12.38
CA LEU A 39 21.27 10.57 -12.37
C LEU A 39 20.46 9.27 -12.33
N LEU A 40 19.31 9.29 -11.66
CA LEU A 40 18.37 8.17 -11.73
C LEU A 40 17.85 8.02 -13.17
N PRO A 41 17.86 6.80 -13.73
CA PRO A 41 17.36 6.54 -15.09
C PRO A 41 15.82 6.45 -15.16
N PHE A 42 15.15 6.72 -14.05
CA PHE A 42 13.69 6.73 -13.90
C PHE A 42 13.29 7.97 -13.09
N ARG A 43 12.04 8.41 -13.24
CA ARG A 43 11.51 9.54 -12.49
C ARG A 43 10.98 9.06 -11.14
N LEU A 44 11.66 9.46 -10.08
CA LEU A 44 11.24 9.24 -8.70
C LEU A 44 10.75 10.56 -8.10
N GLU A 45 9.58 10.53 -7.50
CA GLU A 45 9.02 11.61 -6.71
C GLU A 45 8.70 11.10 -5.31
N THR A 46 8.89 11.94 -4.31
CA THR A 46 8.53 11.63 -2.94
C THR A 46 7.73 12.77 -2.33
N GLY A 47 6.80 12.47 -1.44
CA GLY A 47 6.08 13.53 -0.76
C GLY A 47 5.15 13.04 0.33
N TYR A 48 4.43 14.00 0.90
CA TYR A 48 3.45 13.78 1.95
C TYR A 48 2.05 14.17 1.49
N VAL A 49 1.06 13.43 1.96
CA VAL A 49 -0.36 13.74 1.79
C VAL A 49 -1.05 13.69 3.15
N MET A 50 -1.77 14.77 3.49
CA MET A 50 -2.45 14.92 4.78
C MET A 50 -3.79 14.16 4.80
N VAL A 51 -3.85 13.09 5.58
CA VAL A 51 -5.02 12.18 5.62
C VAL A 51 -5.94 12.37 6.83
N ASP A 52 -5.45 13.00 7.92
CA ASP A 52 -6.30 13.44 9.03
C ASP A 52 -5.81 14.78 9.60
N LYS A 53 -6.55 15.85 9.29
CA LYS A 53 -6.24 17.21 9.75
C LYS A 53 -6.36 17.39 11.26
N ARG A 54 -7.19 16.58 11.94
CA ARG A 54 -7.49 16.79 13.36
C ARG A 54 -6.31 16.44 14.26
N ILE A 55 -5.50 15.48 13.83
CA ILE A 55 -4.35 14.94 14.55
C ILE A 55 -3.04 15.10 13.76
N GLY A 56 -3.09 15.85 12.65
CA GLY A 56 -1.95 16.14 11.79
C GLY A 56 -1.32 14.89 11.18
N THR A 57 -2.14 13.92 10.74
CA THR A 57 -1.63 12.69 10.12
C THR A 57 -1.29 12.94 8.65
N GLU A 58 -0.06 12.63 8.27
CA GLU A 58 0.43 12.65 6.89
C GLU A 58 1.04 11.29 6.52
N LEU A 59 0.66 10.77 5.35
CA LEU A 59 1.29 9.57 4.79
C LEU A 59 2.35 9.97 3.75
N PHE A 60 3.52 9.36 3.87
CA PHE A 60 4.63 9.51 2.95
C PHE A 60 4.55 8.49 1.82
N TYR A 61 4.94 8.90 0.62
CA TYR A 61 5.00 8.02 -0.53
C TYR A 61 6.30 8.17 -1.34
N TYR A 62 6.64 7.10 -2.03
CA TYR A 62 7.59 7.09 -3.15
C TYR A 62 6.79 6.78 -4.42
N PHE A 63 6.82 7.67 -5.39
CA PHE A 63 6.16 7.49 -6.68
C PHE A 63 7.21 7.33 -7.78
N VAL A 64 7.12 6.24 -8.52
CA VAL A 64 7.96 6.00 -9.70
C VAL A 64 7.07 5.92 -10.93
N GLU A 65 7.33 6.79 -11.90
CA GLU A 65 6.63 6.73 -13.19
C GLU A 65 7.04 5.50 -14.00
N SER A 66 6.14 5.06 -14.87
CA SER A 66 6.44 4.02 -15.84
C SER A 66 7.61 4.43 -16.73
N GLU A 67 8.50 3.50 -17.04
CA GLU A 67 9.61 3.72 -17.97
C GLU A 67 9.20 3.64 -19.44
N ASN A 68 7.93 3.29 -19.72
CA ASN A 68 7.38 3.18 -21.07
C ASN A 68 6.52 4.40 -21.47
N GLU A 69 5.24 4.44 -21.10
CA GLU A 69 4.32 5.55 -21.39
C GLU A 69 3.51 5.94 -20.13
N PRO A 70 4.08 6.74 -19.20
CA PRO A 70 3.44 7.11 -17.92
C PRO A 70 1.99 7.56 -18.01
N SER A 71 1.62 8.31 -19.06
CA SER A 71 0.27 8.84 -19.25
C SER A 71 -0.77 7.80 -19.70
N LYS A 72 -0.36 6.59 -20.07
CA LYS A 72 -1.24 5.49 -20.51
C LYS A 72 -1.09 4.24 -19.65
N ASP A 73 0.12 3.98 -19.16
CA ASP A 73 0.44 2.79 -18.40
C ASP A 73 -0.31 2.78 -17.06
N PRO A 74 -0.72 1.62 -16.54
CA PRO A 74 -1.53 1.57 -15.33
C PRO A 74 -0.85 2.21 -14.11
N LEU A 75 -1.68 2.75 -13.21
CA LEU A 75 -1.25 3.23 -11.90
C LEU A 75 -1.50 2.14 -10.85
N LEU A 76 -0.46 1.81 -10.08
CA LEU A 76 -0.48 0.80 -9.04
C LEU A 76 -0.17 1.45 -7.69
N LEU A 77 -1.08 1.33 -6.72
CA LEU A 77 -0.76 1.59 -5.32
C LEU A 77 -0.23 0.30 -4.70
N TRP A 78 1.04 0.29 -4.25
CA TRP A 78 1.66 -0.86 -3.58
C TRP A 78 1.70 -0.66 -2.06
N LEU A 79 1.20 -1.68 -1.35
CA LEU A 79 1.10 -1.72 0.10
C LEU A 79 1.97 -2.86 0.64
N THR A 80 3.13 -2.53 1.21
CA THR A 80 3.96 -3.52 1.88
C THR A 80 3.38 -3.93 3.23
N GLY A 81 3.50 -5.21 3.59
CA GLY A 81 2.91 -5.79 4.80
C GLY A 81 3.59 -5.48 6.13
N GLY A 82 3.67 -6.49 7.00
CA GLY A 82 4.09 -6.35 8.40
C GLY A 82 2.99 -6.81 9.36
N PRO A 83 2.08 -5.94 9.84
CA PRO A 83 1.87 -4.53 9.46
C PRO A 83 2.98 -3.56 9.92
N GLY A 84 3.10 -2.42 9.24
CA GLY A 84 4.03 -1.34 9.61
C GLY A 84 5.43 -1.46 9.02
N CYS A 85 5.65 -2.36 8.06
CA CYS A 85 6.87 -2.34 7.26
C CYS A 85 6.76 -1.28 6.17
N SER A 86 7.82 -0.48 6.00
CA SER A 86 7.85 0.56 4.98
C SER A 86 7.81 -0.02 3.57
N SER A 87 7.02 0.60 2.69
CA SER A 87 6.98 0.23 1.26
C SER A 87 8.24 0.65 0.50
N PHE A 88 9.18 1.33 1.17
CA PHE A 88 10.55 1.43 0.69
C PHE A 88 11.13 0.03 0.38
N TYR A 89 10.79 -1.00 1.16
CA TYR A 89 11.20 -2.38 0.88
C TYR A 89 10.74 -2.83 -0.53
N GLY A 90 9.49 -2.56 -0.89
CA GLY A 90 8.97 -2.83 -2.23
C GLY A 90 9.73 -2.09 -3.34
N LEU A 91 10.16 -0.85 -3.05
CA LEU A 91 10.92 -0.01 -3.98
C LEU A 91 12.34 -0.56 -4.24
N TYR A 92 13.03 -1.06 -3.21
CA TYR A 92 14.44 -1.44 -3.32
C TYR A 92 14.75 -2.95 -3.28
N GLU A 93 13.82 -3.84 -2.92
CA GLU A 93 14.07 -5.31 -2.92
C GLU A 93 13.10 -6.09 -3.80
N GLU A 94 11.88 -5.59 -4.04
CA GLU A 94 10.81 -6.37 -4.68
C GLU A 94 10.52 -5.93 -6.11
N ILE A 95 9.62 -4.97 -6.29
CA ILE A 95 9.07 -4.65 -7.62
C ILE A 95 9.59 -3.31 -8.18
N GLY A 96 10.29 -2.53 -7.36
CA GLY A 96 10.84 -1.24 -7.79
C GLY A 96 12.18 -1.31 -8.53
N PRO A 97 12.65 -0.14 -9.02
CA PRO A 97 13.75 -0.02 -9.98
C PRO A 97 15.14 0.03 -9.34
N MET A 98 15.25 -0.15 -8.03
CA MET A 98 16.50 -0.01 -7.30
C MET A 98 16.83 -1.30 -6.56
N ARG A 99 18.13 -1.60 -6.37
CA ARG A 99 18.62 -2.66 -5.49
C ARG A 99 19.82 -2.15 -4.72
N PHE A 100 19.96 -2.58 -3.46
CA PHE A 100 21.25 -2.44 -2.79
C PHE A 100 22.23 -3.46 -3.36
N ASN A 101 23.46 -3.01 -3.61
CA ASN A 101 24.56 -3.92 -3.86
C ASN A 101 24.86 -4.67 -2.57
N ARG A 102 24.64 -5.99 -2.58
CA ARG A 102 24.86 -6.88 -1.42
C ARG A 102 26.33 -7.21 -1.24
N ILE A 103 27.11 -6.20 -0.88
CA ILE A 103 28.52 -6.31 -0.51
C ILE A 103 28.69 -6.30 1.00
N ARG A 104 29.77 -6.89 1.52
CA ARG A 104 30.08 -6.85 2.95
C ARG A 104 30.22 -5.40 3.40
N TYR A 105 29.50 -5.01 4.45
CA TYR A 105 29.58 -3.67 5.02
C TYR A 105 31.03 -3.38 5.45
N ASN A 106 31.58 -2.31 4.89
CA ASN A 106 32.96 -1.86 5.07
C ASN A 106 33.04 -0.49 5.76
N GLY A 107 31.92 0.03 6.27
CA GLY A 107 31.84 1.36 6.89
C GLY A 107 31.51 2.50 5.92
N THR A 108 31.39 2.25 4.62
CA THR A 108 30.97 3.28 3.64
C THR A 108 29.46 3.25 3.41
N LEU A 109 28.94 4.29 2.76
CA LEU A 109 27.54 4.31 2.32
C LEU A 109 27.22 3.07 1.48
N PRO A 110 26.05 2.42 1.70
CA PRO A 110 25.55 1.39 0.81
C PRO A 110 25.44 1.96 -0.62
N THR A 111 25.74 1.11 -1.60
CA THR A 111 25.59 1.48 -3.00
C THR A 111 24.34 0.85 -3.59
N LEU A 112 23.73 1.53 -4.54
CA LEU A 112 22.49 1.18 -5.20
C LEU A 112 22.73 1.04 -6.70
N ASN A 113 22.05 0.08 -7.31
CA ASN A 113 22.05 -0.13 -8.75
C ASN A 113 20.63 -0.20 -9.31
N TYR A 114 20.50 0.08 -10.60
CA TYR A 114 19.25 -0.11 -11.32
C TYR A 114 18.87 -1.59 -11.38
N HIS A 115 17.58 -1.88 -11.20
CA HIS A 115 17.00 -3.22 -11.30
C HIS A 115 16.25 -3.40 -12.62
N PRO A 116 16.76 -4.21 -13.57
CA PRO A 116 16.18 -4.30 -14.91
C PRO A 116 14.84 -5.04 -14.97
N TYR A 117 14.48 -5.81 -13.95
CA TYR A 117 13.22 -6.56 -13.88
C TYR A 117 12.15 -5.85 -13.02
N THR A 118 12.30 -4.54 -12.85
CA THR A 118 11.32 -3.70 -12.17
C THR A 118 9.96 -3.71 -12.87
N TRP A 119 8.90 -3.67 -12.08
CA TRP A 119 7.54 -3.54 -12.60
C TRP A 119 7.26 -2.14 -13.14
N THR A 120 8.10 -1.16 -12.78
CA THR A 120 8.06 0.20 -13.34
C THR A 120 8.34 0.23 -14.84
N LYS A 121 8.71 -0.89 -15.47
CA LYS A 121 8.73 -1.00 -16.93
C LYS A 121 7.36 -0.78 -17.58
N ILE A 122 6.27 -1.09 -16.88
CA ILE A 122 4.91 -1.02 -17.43
C ILE A 122 3.88 -0.45 -16.45
N PHE A 123 4.30 -0.04 -15.25
CA PHE A 123 3.42 0.55 -14.24
C PHE A 123 4.00 1.87 -13.73
N ASN A 124 3.11 2.83 -13.50
CA ASN A 124 3.37 3.90 -12.54
C ASN A 124 3.09 3.33 -11.14
N ILE A 125 4.02 3.41 -10.20
CA ILE A 125 3.88 2.75 -8.89
C ILE A 125 4.01 3.76 -7.76
N ILE A 126 2.99 3.81 -6.89
CA ILE A 126 3.02 4.51 -5.61
C ILE A 126 3.34 3.49 -4.53
N PHE A 127 4.53 3.56 -3.95
CA PHE A 127 4.91 2.83 -2.74
C PHE A 127 4.53 3.67 -1.53
N LEU A 128 3.50 3.26 -0.80
CA LEU A 128 2.95 4.04 0.31
C LEU A 128 3.48 3.54 1.65
N ASP A 129 3.97 4.44 2.51
CA ASP A 129 4.26 4.07 3.89
C ASP A 129 2.98 4.13 4.73
N TRP A 130 2.52 2.98 5.21
CA TRP A 130 1.28 2.85 6.00
C TRP A 130 1.42 1.71 7.03
N PRO A 131 0.67 1.76 8.15
CA PRO A 131 -0.13 2.90 8.63
C PRO A 131 0.77 4.03 9.14
N THR A 132 0.18 5.10 9.65
CA THR A 132 0.88 6.20 10.35
C THR A 132 1.93 5.68 11.34
N GLY A 133 3.13 6.25 11.32
CA GLY A 133 4.29 5.79 12.08
C GLY A 133 5.21 4.83 11.32
N THR A 134 4.81 4.38 10.13
CA THR A 134 5.62 3.54 9.24
C THR A 134 6.54 4.39 8.38
N GLY A 135 7.82 4.00 8.29
CA GLY A 135 8.79 4.69 7.44
C GLY A 135 8.86 6.18 7.76
N PHE A 136 8.47 7.03 6.81
CA PHE A 136 8.41 8.48 7.01
C PHE A 136 7.00 9.02 7.32
N SER A 137 5.95 8.20 7.26
CA SER A 137 4.58 8.62 7.62
C SER A 137 4.45 8.93 9.11
N PHE A 138 3.80 10.03 9.46
CA PHE A 138 3.75 10.50 10.85
C PHE A 138 2.40 11.16 11.21
N SER A 139 2.22 11.43 12.50
CA SER A 139 1.13 12.26 13.02
C SER A 139 1.70 13.26 14.02
N GLU A 140 1.25 14.51 13.96
CA GLU A 140 1.60 15.54 14.96
C GLU A 140 1.12 15.15 16.37
N HIS A 141 -0.06 14.53 16.46
CA HIS A 141 -0.65 14.05 17.70
C HIS A 141 -0.85 12.54 17.69
N PHE A 142 0.27 11.81 17.61
CA PHE A 142 0.29 10.35 17.49
C PHE A 142 -0.38 9.63 18.67
N GLU A 143 -0.42 10.22 19.85
CA GLU A 143 -1.10 9.69 21.04
C GLU A 143 -2.61 9.52 20.87
N TYR A 144 -3.24 10.25 19.93
CA TYR A 144 -4.66 10.14 19.60
C TYR A 144 -4.90 9.27 18.36
N GLN A 145 -3.86 8.70 17.77
CA GLN A 145 -3.97 7.89 16.57
C GLN A 145 -4.58 6.52 16.91
N ILE A 146 -5.62 6.15 16.16
CA ILE A 146 -6.19 4.81 16.20
C ILE A 146 -5.56 3.99 15.07
N LEU A 147 -4.76 3.00 15.45
CA LEU A 147 -4.09 2.09 14.51
C LEU A 147 -4.88 0.79 14.38
N ASP A 148 -5.95 0.84 13.59
CA ASP A 148 -6.68 -0.36 13.19
C ASP A 148 -6.83 -0.43 11.66
N ASP A 149 -7.27 -1.58 11.16
CA ASP A 149 -7.45 -1.79 9.73
C ASP A 149 -8.46 -0.80 9.14
N TYR A 150 -9.55 -0.52 9.84
CA TYR A 150 -10.63 0.33 9.34
C TYR A 150 -10.16 1.78 9.14
N GLN A 151 -9.47 2.33 10.12
CA GLN A 151 -8.88 3.66 10.07
C GLN A 151 -7.79 3.72 9.01
N SER A 152 -6.95 2.69 8.91
CA SER A 152 -5.90 2.60 7.88
C SER A 152 -6.49 2.59 6.47
N ILE A 153 -7.56 1.82 6.22
CA ILE A 153 -8.28 1.79 4.94
C ILE A 153 -8.80 3.19 4.59
N ASN A 154 -9.42 3.89 5.55
CA ASN A 154 -9.95 5.23 5.31
C ASN A 154 -8.84 6.25 5.04
N GLN A 155 -7.71 6.15 5.75
CA GLN A 155 -6.54 7.00 5.53
C GLN A 155 -5.90 6.74 4.17
N ILE A 156 -5.72 5.48 3.75
CA ILE A 156 -5.20 5.11 2.43
C ILE A 156 -6.14 5.57 1.31
N HIS A 157 -7.45 5.40 1.48
CA HIS A 157 -8.43 5.89 0.51
C HIS A 157 -8.40 7.42 0.39
N THR A 158 -8.29 8.12 1.52
CA THR A 158 -8.15 9.58 1.56
C THR A 158 -6.85 10.04 0.90
N PHE A 159 -5.74 9.35 1.17
CA PHE A 159 -4.45 9.55 0.53
C PHE A 159 -4.60 9.48 -1.00
N LEU A 160 -5.17 8.39 -1.50
CA LEU A 160 -5.28 8.15 -2.94
C LEU A 160 -6.09 9.23 -3.65
N LYS A 161 -7.22 9.64 -3.05
CA LYS A 161 -8.07 10.69 -3.60
C LYS A 161 -7.36 12.03 -3.67
N GLN A 162 -6.68 12.43 -2.59
CA GLN A 162 -5.94 13.69 -2.57
C GLN A 162 -4.76 13.64 -3.53
N TRP A 163 -4.00 12.55 -3.54
CA TRP A 163 -2.89 12.36 -4.46
C TRP A 163 -3.34 12.49 -5.93
N LEU A 164 -4.50 11.92 -6.30
CA LEU A 164 -5.07 12.05 -7.66
C LEU A 164 -5.58 13.47 -7.99
N VAL A 165 -5.98 14.26 -6.99
CA VAL A 165 -6.31 15.68 -7.19
C VAL A 165 -5.05 16.48 -7.55
N ASP A 166 -3.93 16.17 -6.90
CA ASP A 166 -2.64 16.83 -7.16
C ASP A 166 -1.92 16.27 -8.39
N HIS A 167 -2.29 15.05 -8.82
CA HIS A 167 -1.74 14.35 -9.98
C HIS A 167 -2.83 14.04 -11.03
N PRO A 168 -3.53 15.05 -11.56
CA PRO A 168 -4.71 14.85 -12.40
C PRO A 168 -4.41 14.10 -13.71
N ASN A 169 -3.15 14.12 -14.16
CA ASN A 169 -2.71 13.37 -15.34
C ASN A 169 -2.87 11.85 -15.20
N PHE A 170 -2.97 11.33 -13.97
CA PHE A 170 -3.13 9.90 -13.71
C PHE A 170 -4.59 9.46 -13.47
N LEU A 171 -5.56 10.39 -13.50
CA LEU A 171 -6.98 10.09 -13.27
C LEU A 171 -7.55 9.08 -14.27
N LEU A 172 -7.07 9.13 -15.51
CA LEU A 172 -7.55 8.25 -16.58
C LEU A 172 -6.78 6.93 -16.66
N ASN A 173 -5.64 6.81 -15.99
CA ASN A 173 -4.84 5.59 -16.01
C ASN A 173 -5.63 4.43 -15.39
N PRO A 174 -5.59 3.22 -15.96
CA PRO A 174 -6.13 2.03 -15.31
C PRO A 174 -5.52 1.89 -13.92
N PHE A 175 -6.35 1.86 -12.87
CA PHE A 175 -5.88 1.85 -11.50
C PHE A 175 -6.00 0.47 -10.85
N TYR A 176 -4.93 0.05 -10.17
CA TYR A 176 -4.85 -1.19 -9.41
C TYR A 176 -4.33 -0.95 -8.00
N VAL A 177 -4.74 -1.82 -7.07
CA VAL A 177 -4.15 -1.89 -5.73
C VAL A 177 -3.37 -3.19 -5.58
N GLY A 178 -2.14 -3.11 -5.12
CA GLY A 178 -1.25 -4.24 -4.90
C GLY A 178 -0.76 -4.29 -3.46
N GLY A 179 -0.40 -5.47 -2.99
CA GLY A 179 0.31 -5.60 -1.72
C GLY A 179 0.71 -7.03 -1.40
N ASP A 180 1.64 -7.18 -0.46
CA ASP A 180 2.15 -8.46 -0.01
C ASP A 180 1.88 -8.69 1.48
N SER A 181 1.86 -9.95 1.94
CA SER A 181 1.73 -10.26 3.38
C SER A 181 0.48 -9.61 4.00
N TYR A 182 0.60 -8.87 5.12
CA TYR A 182 -0.50 -8.11 5.70
C TYR A 182 -1.01 -6.99 4.76
N GLY A 183 -0.14 -6.47 3.88
CA GLY A 183 -0.50 -5.50 2.85
C GLY A 183 -1.37 -6.09 1.76
N GLY A 184 -1.28 -7.39 1.49
CA GLY A 184 -2.24 -8.07 0.60
C GLY A 184 -3.67 -8.10 1.16
N LYS A 185 -3.82 -8.30 2.47
CA LYS A 185 -5.12 -8.14 3.17
C LYS A 185 -5.66 -6.72 2.96
N MET A 186 -4.80 -5.73 3.21
CA MET A 186 -5.18 -4.32 3.15
C MET A 186 -5.45 -3.84 1.72
N ALA A 187 -4.71 -4.34 0.72
CA ALA A 187 -4.98 -4.09 -0.70
C ALA A 187 -6.39 -4.54 -1.10
N THR A 188 -6.82 -5.71 -0.61
CA THR A 188 -8.18 -6.22 -0.83
C THR A 188 -9.23 -5.32 -0.19
N LEU A 189 -9.02 -4.91 1.06
CA LEU A 189 -9.97 -4.07 1.80
C LEU A 189 -10.05 -2.63 1.27
N VAL A 190 -8.91 -2.06 0.86
CA VAL A 190 -8.84 -0.75 0.19
C VAL A 190 -9.54 -0.81 -1.17
N SER A 191 -9.35 -1.89 -1.92
CA SER A 191 -10.06 -2.13 -3.18
C SER A 191 -11.58 -2.15 -3.01
N TYR A 192 -12.06 -2.81 -1.95
CA TYR A 192 -13.47 -2.79 -1.60
C TYR A 192 -13.96 -1.36 -1.26
N LYS A 193 -13.18 -0.61 -0.48
CA LYS A 193 -13.49 0.79 -0.15
C LYS A 193 -13.57 1.68 -1.40
N ILE A 194 -12.68 1.49 -2.37
CA ILE A 194 -12.70 2.21 -3.65
C ILE A 194 -13.96 1.87 -4.45
N ALA A 195 -14.33 0.59 -4.53
CA ALA A 195 -15.56 0.18 -5.21
C ALA A 195 -16.81 0.85 -4.60
N GLN A 196 -16.90 0.88 -3.27
CA GLN A 196 -17.97 1.62 -2.57
C GLN A 196 -17.96 3.13 -2.89
N GLY A 197 -16.77 3.74 -2.98
CA GLY A 197 -16.62 5.13 -3.38
C GLY A 197 -17.14 5.39 -4.80
N ILE A 198 -16.86 4.49 -5.74
CA ILE A 198 -17.34 4.58 -7.13
C ILE A 198 -18.88 4.48 -7.17
N GLU A 199 -19.48 3.53 -6.46
CA GLU A 199 -20.94 3.38 -6.37
C GLU A 199 -21.61 4.62 -5.74
N ALA A 200 -20.94 5.26 -4.79
CA ALA A 200 -21.39 6.49 -4.14
C ALA A 200 -21.09 7.77 -4.95
N PHE A 201 -20.50 7.66 -6.15
CA PHE A 201 -20.02 8.79 -6.96
C PHE A 201 -19.06 9.72 -6.21
N ASP A 202 -18.24 9.17 -5.32
CA ASP A 202 -17.28 9.90 -4.51
C ASP A 202 -16.10 10.38 -5.37
N GLN A 203 -15.95 11.70 -5.53
CA GLN A 203 -14.96 12.31 -6.43
C GLN A 203 -13.57 12.44 -5.77
N PRO A 204 -12.46 12.32 -6.53
CA PRO A 204 -12.43 11.99 -7.97
C PRO A 204 -12.77 10.53 -8.23
N LEU A 205 -13.50 10.26 -9.33
CA LEU A 205 -13.75 8.88 -9.74
C LEU A 205 -12.46 8.20 -10.16
N ILE A 206 -12.17 7.07 -9.53
CA ILE A 206 -10.97 6.28 -9.77
C ILE A 206 -11.27 5.27 -10.89
N ASN A 207 -10.42 5.21 -11.92
CA ASN A 207 -10.54 4.24 -13.02
C ASN A 207 -10.10 2.83 -12.60
N PHE A 208 -10.71 2.31 -11.52
CA PHE A 208 -10.34 1.07 -10.85
C PHE A 208 -10.61 -0.15 -11.73
N LYS A 209 -9.64 -1.06 -11.81
CA LYS A 209 -9.69 -2.29 -12.62
C LYS A 209 -9.54 -3.57 -11.82
N GLY A 210 -8.89 -3.53 -10.68
CA GLY A 210 -8.73 -4.71 -9.83
C GLY A 210 -7.58 -4.58 -8.86
N TYR A 211 -7.23 -5.70 -8.26
CA TYR A 211 -6.18 -5.76 -7.24
C TYR A 211 -5.37 -7.05 -7.36
N LEU A 212 -4.18 -7.03 -6.78
CA LEU A 212 -3.21 -8.12 -6.82
C LEU A 212 -2.58 -8.31 -5.44
N ILE A 213 -2.46 -9.56 -4.99
CA ILE A 213 -2.02 -9.88 -3.62
C ILE A 213 -0.96 -10.98 -3.66
N GLY A 214 0.19 -10.72 -3.03
CA GLY A 214 1.32 -11.64 -2.93
C GLY A 214 1.42 -12.24 -1.53
N ASN A 215 1.35 -13.57 -1.40
CA ASN A 215 1.42 -14.28 -0.12
C ASN A 215 0.61 -13.60 1.03
N PRO A 216 -0.66 -13.22 0.77
CA PRO A 216 -1.43 -12.39 1.69
C PRO A 216 -1.76 -13.11 2.99
N ARG A 217 -2.02 -12.33 4.04
CA ARG A 217 -2.88 -12.79 5.14
C ARG A 217 -4.33 -12.81 4.65
N THR A 218 -5.00 -13.97 4.65
CA THR A 218 -6.37 -14.13 4.14
C THR A 218 -7.37 -14.63 5.19
N GLY A 219 -6.88 -15.28 6.24
CA GLY A 219 -7.71 -15.85 7.30
C GLY A 219 -6.82 -16.40 8.41
N ILE A 220 -6.99 -15.86 9.62
CA ILE A 220 -5.95 -15.92 10.65
C ILE A 220 -5.78 -17.32 11.28
N ASP A 221 -6.74 -18.25 11.17
CA ASP A 221 -6.67 -19.54 11.89
C ASP A 221 -6.66 -20.74 10.93
N GLU A 222 -7.80 -21.02 10.28
CA GLU A 222 -7.95 -22.24 9.47
C GLU A 222 -7.17 -22.20 8.15
N ILE A 223 -7.03 -21.01 7.54
CA ILE A 223 -6.49 -20.88 6.18
C ILE A 223 -4.98 -20.65 6.22
N ASP A 224 -4.51 -19.71 7.03
CA ASP A 224 -3.10 -19.29 6.97
C ASP A 224 -2.19 -19.95 8.03
N ILE A 225 -2.73 -20.48 9.12
CA ILE A 225 -1.93 -21.03 10.24
C ILE A 225 -2.00 -22.54 10.30
N ASN A 226 -3.19 -23.14 10.33
CA ASN A 226 -3.31 -24.60 10.47
C ASN A 226 -2.54 -25.37 9.38
N PRO A 227 -2.57 -24.96 8.09
CA PRO A 227 -1.84 -25.68 7.05
C PRO A 227 -0.31 -25.62 7.17
N ARG A 228 0.23 -24.74 8.03
CA ARG A 228 1.69 -24.59 8.20
C ARG A 228 2.34 -25.86 8.72
N VAL A 229 1.66 -26.63 9.57
CA VAL A 229 2.22 -27.89 10.11
C VAL A 229 2.39 -28.91 9.00
N ALA A 230 1.34 -29.12 8.20
CA ALA A 230 1.41 -29.98 7.03
C ALA A 230 2.48 -29.47 6.05
N HIS A 231 2.48 -28.17 5.72
CA HIS A 231 3.45 -27.58 4.81
C HIS A 231 4.90 -27.75 5.27
N ALA A 232 5.19 -27.51 6.54
CA ALA A 232 6.54 -27.68 7.11
C ALA A 232 7.00 -29.14 7.07
N TYR A 233 6.08 -30.09 7.28
CA TYR A 233 6.39 -31.51 7.16
C TYR A 233 6.71 -31.91 5.72
N GLU A 234 5.90 -31.48 4.75
CA GLU A 234 6.15 -31.78 3.32
C GLU A 234 7.46 -31.16 2.81
N LEU A 235 7.92 -30.07 3.43
CA LEU A 235 9.23 -29.46 3.16
C LEU A 235 10.39 -30.07 3.97
N GLY A 236 10.13 -31.07 4.83
CA GLY A 236 11.15 -31.70 5.67
C GLY A 236 11.69 -30.82 6.80
N ILE A 237 10.99 -29.74 7.17
CA ILE A 237 11.38 -28.82 8.25
C ILE A 237 11.12 -29.45 9.62
N ILE A 238 10.05 -30.25 9.73
CA ILE A 238 9.68 -30.95 10.97
C ILE A 238 9.66 -32.46 10.79
N SER A 239 9.83 -33.19 11.89
CA SER A 239 9.78 -34.65 11.89
C SER A 239 8.34 -35.17 11.79
N HIS A 240 8.22 -36.43 11.32
CA HIS A 240 6.93 -37.13 11.28
C HIS A 240 6.28 -37.22 12.67
N GLU A 241 7.08 -37.49 13.71
CA GLU A 241 6.59 -37.60 15.09
C GLU A 241 6.01 -36.28 15.59
N LEU A 242 6.66 -35.14 15.30
CA LEU A 242 6.13 -33.83 15.70
C LEU A 242 4.81 -33.53 15.00
N LYS A 243 4.71 -33.83 13.69
CA LYS A 243 3.46 -33.70 12.93
C LYS A 243 2.34 -34.53 13.57
N GLU A 244 2.58 -35.82 13.79
CA GLU A 244 1.56 -36.72 14.36
C GLU A 244 1.08 -36.28 15.74
N LEU A 245 1.99 -35.78 16.60
CA LEU A 245 1.64 -35.27 17.92
C LEU A 245 0.74 -34.04 17.83
N ILE A 246 1.02 -33.12 16.91
CA ILE A 246 0.20 -31.93 16.69
C ILE A 246 -1.17 -32.34 16.13
N GLU A 247 -1.22 -33.15 15.10
CA GLU A 247 -2.47 -33.60 14.47
C GLU A 247 -3.37 -34.36 15.46
N ARG A 248 -2.78 -35.15 16.37
CA ARG A 248 -3.53 -35.90 17.39
C ARG A 248 -4.05 -35.02 18.51
N HIS A 249 -3.25 -34.06 18.99
CA HIS A 249 -3.56 -33.29 20.21
C HIS A 249 -4.19 -31.93 19.93
N CYS A 250 -4.19 -31.45 18.69
CA CYS A 250 -4.76 -30.16 18.30
C CYS A 250 -6.04 -30.27 17.45
N VAL A 251 -6.75 -31.41 17.51
CA VAL A 251 -8.02 -31.57 16.76
C VAL A 251 -9.06 -30.56 17.26
N GLY A 252 -9.55 -29.70 16.37
CA GLY A 252 -10.54 -28.66 16.71
C GLY A 252 -9.99 -27.54 17.60
N GLU A 253 -8.67 -27.41 17.71
CA GLU A 253 -8.00 -26.31 18.38
C GLU A 253 -7.67 -25.19 17.39
N ASP A 254 -7.64 -23.97 17.92
CA ASP A 254 -7.03 -22.82 17.26
C ASP A 254 -5.52 -22.88 17.48
N TYR A 255 -4.73 -22.85 16.40
CA TYR A 255 -3.27 -22.99 16.50
C TYR A 255 -2.56 -21.71 16.95
N LEU A 256 -3.22 -20.55 16.91
CA LEU A 256 -2.74 -19.31 17.50
C LEU A 256 -3.07 -19.24 18.98
N LEU A 257 -4.27 -19.68 19.36
CA LEU A 257 -4.78 -19.65 20.73
C LEU A 257 -5.22 -21.04 21.22
N PRO A 258 -4.30 -22.02 21.30
CA PRO A 258 -4.64 -23.38 21.70
C PRO A 258 -5.11 -23.44 23.15
N ARG A 259 -6.22 -24.16 23.40
CA ARG A 259 -6.83 -24.23 24.74
C ARG A 259 -6.23 -25.35 25.59
N THR A 260 -5.86 -26.47 24.98
CA THR A 260 -5.29 -27.62 25.70
C THR A 260 -3.78 -27.50 25.91
N ALA A 261 -3.32 -27.93 27.09
CA ALA A 261 -1.90 -27.88 27.45
C ALA A 261 -1.00 -28.70 26.51
N LEU A 262 -1.48 -29.86 26.03
CA LEU A 262 -0.74 -30.70 25.09
C LEU A 262 -0.59 -30.02 23.73
N CYS A 263 -1.68 -29.49 23.16
CA CYS A 263 -1.60 -28.76 21.90
C CYS A 263 -0.64 -27.56 22.01
N THR A 264 -0.78 -26.76 23.06
CA THR A 264 0.12 -25.63 23.36
C THR A 264 1.59 -26.07 23.46
N ALA A 265 1.88 -27.19 24.10
CA ALA A 265 3.25 -27.69 24.23
C ALA A 265 3.84 -28.09 22.87
N HIS A 266 3.08 -28.80 22.04
CA HIS A 266 3.56 -29.22 20.72
C HIS A 266 3.70 -28.06 19.74
N LEU A 267 2.73 -27.12 19.72
CA LEU A 267 2.83 -25.92 18.90
C LEU A 267 3.99 -25.00 19.32
N LYS A 268 4.35 -24.97 20.60
CA LYS A 268 5.58 -24.28 21.05
C LYS A 268 6.86 -24.92 20.54
N VAL A 269 6.89 -26.25 20.36
CA VAL A 269 8.04 -26.92 19.74
C VAL A 269 8.08 -26.60 18.25
N PHE A 270 6.93 -26.68 17.58
CA PHE A 270 6.76 -26.29 16.18
C PHE A 270 7.29 -24.85 15.93
N GLN A 271 6.85 -23.88 16.73
CA GLN A 271 7.28 -22.48 16.60
C GLN A 271 8.78 -22.22 16.80
N LYS A 272 9.54 -23.16 17.38
CA LYS A 272 11.00 -23.00 17.55
C LYS A 272 11.81 -23.35 16.29
N VAL A 273 11.18 -24.03 15.33
CA VAL A 273 11.87 -24.57 14.15
C VAL A 273 11.43 -23.92 12.84
N ILE A 274 10.62 -22.86 12.91
CA ILE A 274 10.09 -22.11 11.75
C ILE A 274 10.36 -20.63 11.91
#